data_AF-A0A9D1V0X2-F1
#
_entry.id   AF-A0A9D1V0X2-F1
#
_cell.length_a   1.000
_cell.length_b   1.000
_cell.length_c   1.000
_cell.angle_alpha   90.00
_cell.angle_beta   90.00
_cell.angle_gamma   90.00
#
_symmetry.space_group_name_H-M   'P 1'
#
loop_
_entity.id
_entity.type
_entity.pdbx_description
1 polymer ?
#
loop_
_entity_poly.entity_id
_entity_poly.type
_entity_poly.pdbx_seq_one_letter_code
_entity_poly.pdbx_strand_id
1 'polypeptide(L)'
;MRKEDLMTVYESIGQLRDQGIKMKDIADRLDMPPSVLSAIYSTVLPAYLDNLSRQEEDAALENALSLVNNVSKKRLLSSLPDMLRQLQNYCSPVSEITLPIEKALAEGVRLTVAEIGNYTGVYQSYSLSSSSDALKMEPYLIIPSPDGHSVRVGRLSAYRTLQWGTGIINNHQNFYVTFSETAPPQLNLVTLYLQLPFREHPGMLRGLYLALDYNRNPIARRIVLVKQSEAVAAEDFANLKSGIIAKDQLTPEQEVYYQYTCQPGDYIKMCTVPTPHLDASDLAREKKMLEL
;
A
#
# COMPACT_ATOMS: atom_id res chain seq x y z
N MET A 1 -15.71 -36.73 18.70
CA MET A 1 -15.44 -36.19 17.35
C MET A 1 -16.68 -35.54 16.74
N ARG A 2 -17.79 -36.26 16.48
CA ARG A 2 -18.96 -35.70 15.76
C ARG A 2 -19.66 -34.50 16.44
N LYS A 3 -19.74 -34.47 17.77
CA LYS A 3 -20.40 -33.39 18.53
C LYS A 3 -19.70 -32.04 18.42
N GLU A 4 -18.38 -32.01 18.65
CA GLU A 4 -17.57 -30.78 18.62
C GLU A 4 -17.56 -30.16 17.21
N ASP A 5 -17.50 -31.00 16.19
CA ASP A 5 -17.55 -30.59 14.79
C ASP A 5 -18.89 -29.90 14.44
N LEU A 6 -20.03 -30.49 14.84
CA LEU A 6 -21.35 -29.91 14.58
C LEU A 6 -21.59 -28.62 15.38
N MET A 7 -21.09 -28.54 16.61
CA MET A 7 -21.10 -27.30 17.40
C MET A 7 -20.28 -26.20 16.73
N THR A 8 -19.07 -26.53 16.27
CA THR A 8 -18.19 -25.58 15.58
C THR A 8 -18.85 -25.04 14.32
N VAL A 9 -19.52 -25.89 13.54
CA VAL A 9 -20.31 -25.45 12.36
C VAL A 9 -21.43 -24.51 12.76
N TYR A 10 -22.19 -24.81 13.82
CA TYR A 10 -23.29 -23.98 14.30
C TYR A 10 -22.82 -22.58 14.71
N GLU A 11 -21.77 -22.52 15.54
CA GLU A 11 -21.19 -21.26 16.01
C GLU A 11 -20.58 -20.45 14.87
N SER A 12 -19.84 -21.10 13.95
CA SER A 12 -19.22 -20.43 12.81
C SER A 12 -20.26 -19.80 11.88
N ILE A 13 -21.34 -20.52 11.55
CA ILE A 13 -22.44 -19.97 10.74
C ILE A 13 -23.10 -18.80 11.48
N GLY A 14 -23.31 -18.91 12.80
CA GLY A 14 -23.85 -17.84 13.63
C GLY A 14 -23.01 -16.56 13.58
N GLN A 15 -21.70 -16.67 13.76
CA GLN A 15 -20.78 -15.53 13.67
C GLN A 15 -20.82 -14.83 12.31
N LEU A 16 -20.87 -15.60 11.21
CA LEU A 16 -20.98 -15.03 9.87
C LEU A 16 -22.32 -14.31 9.65
N ARG A 17 -23.40 -14.83 10.23
CA ARG A 17 -24.72 -14.19 10.18
C ARG A 17 -24.76 -12.89 10.99
N ASP A 18 -24.12 -12.86 12.16
CA ASP A 18 -23.99 -11.66 12.99
C ASP A 18 -23.15 -10.56 12.30
N GLN A 19 -22.18 -10.96 11.47
CA GLN A 19 -21.42 -10.05 10.61
C GLN A 19 -22.20 -9.55 9.37
N GLY A 20 -23.48 -9.92 9.23
CA GLY A 20 -24.36 -9.43 8.17
C GLY A 20 -24.30 -10.22 6.85
N ILE A 21 -23.60 -11.35 6.81
CA ILE A 21 -23.53 -12.19 5.60
C ILE A 21 -24.86 -12.89 5.35
N LYS A 22 -25.30 -12.92 4.09
CA LYS A 22 -26.56 -13.57 3.73
C LYS A 22 -26.38 -15.08 3.72
N MET A 23 -27.43 -15.80 4.15
CA MET A 23 -27.46 -17.27 4.16
C MET A 23 -27.15 -17.88 2.77
N LYS A 24 -27.55 -17.18 1.69
CA LYS A 24 -27.26 -17.58 0.32
C LYS A 24 -25.75 -17.62 0.04
N ASP A 25 -25.01 -16.59 0.45
CA ASP A 25 -23.58 -16.45 0.16
C ASP A 25 -22.76 -17.52 0.91
N ILE A 26 -23.17 -17.84 2.14
CA ILE A 26 -22.59 -18.95 2.92
C ILE A 26 -22.88 -20.29 2.23
N ALA A 27 -24.11 -20.51 1.78
CA ALA A 27 -24.52 -21.75 1.12
C ALA A 27 -23.79 -21.98 -0.22
N ASP A 28 -23.65 -20.92 -1.03
CA ASP A 28 -22.91 -20.95 -2.30
C ASP A 28 -21.43 -21.32 -2.07
N ARG A 29 -20.82 -20.82 -0.98
CA ARG A 29 -19.43 -21.19 -0.61
C ARG A 29 -19.31 -22.64 -0.17
N LEU A 30 -20.33 -23.14 0.53
CA LEU A 30 -20.42 -24.51 1.02
C LEU A 30 -20.86 -25.53 -0.05
N ASP A 31 -21.01 -25.09 -1.30
CA ASP A 31 -21.51 -25.88 -2.43
C ASP A 31 -22.81 -26.63 -2.07
N MET A 32 -23.73 -25.95 -1.39
CA MET A 32 -25.00 -26.52 -0.99
C MET A 32 -26.20 -25.58 -1.20
N PRO A 33 -27.42 -26.12 -1.36
CA PRO A 33 -28.60 -25.27 -1.53
C PRO A 33 -28.85 -24.39 -0.28
N PRO A 34 -29.22 -23.11 -0.44
CA PRO A 34 -29.54 -22.23 0.69
C PRO A 34 -30.64 -22.77 1.60
N SER A 35 -31.60 -23.51 1.04
CA SER A 35 -32.68 -24.16 1.80
C SER A 35 -32.17 -25.31 2.69
N VAL A 36 -31.13 -26.01 2.27
CA VAL A 36 -30.48 -27.09 3.02
C VAL A 36 -29.67 -26.49 4.17
N LEU A 37 -28.86 -25.47 3.89
CA LEU A 37 -28.08 -24.78 4.93
C LEU A 37 -28.99 -24.12 5.98
N SER A 38 -30.08 -23.49 5.54
CA SER A 38 -31.05 -22.85 6.44
C SER A 38 -31.73 -23.87 7.34
N ALA A 39 -32.09 -25.06 6.83
CA ALA A 39 -32.68 -26.15 7.61
C ALA A 39 -31.67 -26.72 8.63
N ILE A 40 -30.40 -26.88 8.23
CA ILE A 40 -29.32 -27.32 9.11
C ILE A 40 -29.14 -26.32 10.26
N TYR A 41 -28.99 -25.03 9.94
CA TYR A 41 -28.69 -23.98 10.92
C TYR A 41 -29.86 -23.65 11.84
N SER A 42 -31.09 -23.58 11.31
CA SER A 42 -32.24 -23.04 12.07
C SER A 42 -33.07 -24.13 12.77
N THR A 43 -32.89 -25.40 12.41
CA THR A 43 -33.74 -26.50 12.91
C THR A 43 -32.91 -27.68 13.38
N VAL A 44 -32.05 -28.24 12.53
CA VAL A 44 -31.32 -29.48 12.86
C VAL A 44 -30.29 -29.24 13.97
N LEU A 45 -29.42 -28.23 13.85
CA LEU A 45 -28.37 -27.97 14.84
C LEU A 45 -28.96 -27.52 16.20
N PRO A 46 -29.93 -26.59 16.27
CA PRO A 46 -30.58 -26.25 17.54
C PRO A 46 -31.25 -27.45 18.22
N ALA A 47 -32.05 -28.24 17.48
CA ALA A 47 -32.72 -29.41 18.03
C ALA A 47 -31.73 -30.50 18.47
N TYR A 48 -30.61 -30.65 17.76
CA TYR A 48 -29.54 -31.56 18.16
C TYR A 48 -28.88 -31.12 19.47
N LEU A 49 -28.56 -29.82 19.60
CA LEU A 49 -27.94 -29.24 20.80
C LEU A 49 -28.84 -29.33 22.03
N ASP A 50 -30.15 -29.11 21.87
CA ASP A 50 -31.12 -29.22 22.97
C ASP A 50 -31.26 -30.66 23.49
N ASN A 51 -31.26 -31.64 22.57
CA ASN A 51 -31.46 -33.05 22.90
C ASN A 51 -30.19 -33.79 23.33
N LEU A 52 -29.01 -33.21 23.11
CA LEU A 52 -27.70 -33.75 23.54
C LEU A 52 -27.56 -33.96 25.06
N SER A 53 -28.37 -33.26 25.87
CA SER A 53 -28.41 -33.44 27.33
C SER A 53 -29.28 -34.62 27.79
N ARG A 54 -30.12 -35.16 26.90
CA ARG A 54 -31.19 -36.13 27.23
C ARG A 54 -31.03 -37.48 26.53
N GLN A 55 -30.22 -37.56 25.47
CA GLN A 55 -30.10 -38.73 24.60
C GLN A 55 -28.66 -38.92 24.12
N GLU A 56 -28.35 -40.12 23.63
CA GLU A 56 -27.07 -40.40 22.95
C GLU A 56 -26.95 -39.60 21.64
N GLU A 57 -25.72 -39.26 21.26
CA GLU A 57 -25.43 -38.36 20.13
C GLU A 57 -26.09 -38.80 18.81
N ASP A 58 -26.09 -40.10 18.51
CA ASP A 58 -26.66 -40.62 17.27
C ASP A 58 -28.19 -40.55 17.24
N ALA A 59 -28.85 -40.80 18.38
CA ALA A 59 -30.29 -40.75 18.52
C ALA A 59 -30.81 -39.30 18.50
N ALA A 60 -30.08 -38.38 19.16
CA ALA A 60 -30.37 -36.95 19.14
C ALA A 60 -30.28 -36.38 17.71
N LEU A 61 -29.26 -36.78 16.94
CA LEU A 61 -29.10 -36.33 15.56
C LEU A 61 -30.18 -36.89 14.62
N GLU A 62 -30.57 -38.16 14.80
CA GLU A 62 -31.67 -38.75 14.01
C GLU A 62 -33.02 -38.08 14.32
N ASN A 63 -33.28 -37.78 15.58
CA ASN A 63 -34.47 -37.03 15.98
C ASN A 63 -34.48 -35.64 15.33
N ALA A 64 -33.36 -34.90 15.43
CA ALA A 64 -33.24 -33.57 14.83
C ALA A 64 -33.40 -33.58 13.31
N LEU A 65 -32.86 -34.58 12.63
CA LEU A 65 -32.99 -34.73 11.17
C LEU A 65 -34.41 -35.13 10.75
N SER A 66 -35.19 -35.80 11.60
CA SER A 66 -36.59 -36.13 11.31
C SER A 66 -37.50 -34.89 11.19
N LEU A 67 -37.08 -33.75 11.74
CA LEU A 67 -37.80 -32.48 11.67
C LEU A 67 -37.73 -31.83 10.28
N VAL A 68 -36.84 -32.31 9.41
CA VAL A 68 -36.61 -31.74 8.07
C VAL A 68 -36.61 -32.85 7.02
N ASN A 69 -37.11 -32.56 5.82
CA ASN A 69 -37.23 -33.55 4.74
C ASN A 69 -36.13 -33.45 3.67
N ASN A 70 -35.26 -32.44 3.77
CA ASN A 70 -34.28 -32.08 2.76
C ASN A 70 -32.82 -32.29 3.19
N VAL A 71 -32.58 -32.86 4.38
CA VAL A 71 -31.25 -33.16 4.91
C VAL A 71 -31.18 -34.64 5.29
N SER A 72 -30.14 -35.35 4.86
CA SER A 72 -29.92 -36.75 5.24
C SER A 72 -28.69 -36.88 6.13
N LYS A 73 -28.75 -37.76 7.13
CA LYS A 73 -27.62 -38.06 8.06
C LYS A 73 -26.33 -38.37 7.31
N LYS A 74 -26.41 -39.24 6.30
CA LYS A 74 -25.25 -39.65 5.50
C LYS A 74 -24.61 -38.47 4.76
N ARG A 75 -25.41 -37.64 4.08
CA ARG A 75 -24.90 -36.47 3.33
C ARG A 75 -24.28 -35.42 4.27
N LEU A 76 -24.95 -35.12 5.38
CA LEU A 76 -24.46 -34.13 6.37
C LEU A 76 -23.11 -34.56 6.95
N LEU A 77 -23.00 -35.82 7.39
CA LEU A 77 -21.76 -36.34 7.96
C LEU A 77 -20.64 -36.46 6.93
N SER A 78 -20.97 -36.74 5.66
CA SER A 78 -19.96 -36.77 4.59
C SER A 78 -19.45 -35.37 4.21
N SER A 79 -20.29 -34.34 4.29
CA SER A 79 -19.91 -32.96 3.97
C SER A 79 -19.28 -32.21 5.14
N LEU A 80 -19.40 -32.74 6.36
CA LEU A 80 -18.96 -32.08 7.59
C LEU A 80 -17.47 -31.65 7.59
N PRO A 81 -16.50 -32.49 7.13
CA PRO A 81 -15.10 -32.07 7.10
C PRO A 81 -14.85 -30.91 6.13
N ASP A 82 -15.51 -30.93 4.97
CA ASP A 82 -15.41 -29.87 3.97
C ASP A 82 -16.07 -28.58 4.45
N MET A 83 -17.22 -28.68 5.11
CA MET A 83 -17.89 -27.53 5.73
C MET A 83 -17.00 -26.86 6.77
N LEU A 84 -16.40 -27.63 7.68
CA LEU A 84 -15.47 -27.10 8.68
C LEU A 84 -14.28 -26.40 8.02
N ARG A 85 -13.65 -27.03 7.03
CA ARG A 85 -12.52 -26.44 6.30
C ARG A 85 -12.89 -25.15 5.58
N GLN A 86 -14.07 -25.10 4.96
CA GLN A 86 -14.51 -23.91 4.22
C GLN A 86 -14.98 -22.79 5.14
N LEU A 87 -15.58 -23.10 6.29
CA LEU A 87 -15.94 -22.13 7.32
C LEU A 87 -14.71 -21.55 8.03
N GLN A 88 -13.70 -22.37 8.34
CA GLN A 88 -12.42 -21.90 8.89
C GLN A 88 -11.69 -20.95 7.94
N ASN A 89 -11.81 -21.19 6.63
CA ASN A 89 -11.23 -20.34 5.59
C ASN A 89 -12.23 -19.27 5.07
N TYR A 90 -13.33 -19.04 5.78
CA TYR A 90 -14.31 -18.04 5.39
C TYR A 90 -13.81 -16.65 5.76
N CYS A 91 -13.19 -15.97 4.79
CA CYS A 91 -12.97 -14.54 4.86
C CYS A 91 -14.26 -13.88 4.40
N SER A 92 -14.94 -13.14 5.29
CA SER A 92 -16.14 -12.38 4.93
C SER A 92 -15.85 -11.57 3.67
N PRO A 93 -16.69 -11.63 2.62
CA PRO A 93 -16.76 -10.53 1.69
C PRO A 93 -17.39 -9.40 2.49
N VAL A 94 -16.58 -8.75 3.33
CA VAL A 94 -16.89 -7.42 3.81
C VAL A 94 -17.31 -6.71 2.54
N SER A 95 -18.53 -6.17 2.50
CA SER A 95 -18.85 -5.20 1.46
C SER A 95 -17.78 -4.14 1.65
N GLU A 96 -16.70 -4.22 0.87
CA GLU A 96 -15.59 -3.30 0.98
C GLU A 96 -16.26 -1.97 0.76
N ILE A 97 -16.43 -1.20 1.83
CA ILE A 97 -16.48 0.24 1.71
C ILE A 97 -15.05 0.58 1.34
N THR A 98 -14.63 0.21 0.11
CA THR A 98 -13.34 0.58 -0.43
C THR A 98 -13.38 2.09 -0.39
N LEU A 99 -12.54 2.68 0.46
CA LEU A 99 -12.59 4.10 0.70
C LEU A 99 -12.43 4.80 -0.66
N PRO A 100 -13.09 5.95 -0.91
CA PRO A 100 -12.99 6.62 -2.20
C PRO A 100 -11.53 6.80 -2.68
N ILE A 101 -10.60 6.98 -1.74
CA ILE A 101 -9.16 7.08 -2.01
C ILE A 101 -8.51 5.76 -2.44
N GLU A 102 -8.92 4.61 -1.90
CA GLU A 102 -8.37 3.31 -2.30
C GLU A 102 -8.74 3.00 -3.75
N LYS A 103 -9.99 3.29 -4.14
CA LYS A 103 -10.44 3.19 -5.54
C LYS A 103 -9.67 4.17 -6.44
N ALA A 104 -9.49 5.41 -5.99
CA ALA A 104 -8.77 6.43 -6.74
C ALA A 104 -7.28 6.07 -6.92
N LEU A 105 -6.63 5.49 -5.92
CA LEU A 105 -5.25 5.03 -5.99
C LEU A 105 -5.12 3.84 -6.95
N ALA A 106 -6.01 2.84 -6.83
CA ALA A 106 -6.01 1.68 -7.72
C ALA A 106 -6.20 2.11 -9.19
N GLU A 107 -7.16 3.00 -9.44
CA GLU A 107 -7.41 3.52 -10.79
C GLU A 107 -6.28 4.42 -11.29
N GLY A 108 -5.72 5.28 -10.41
CA GLY A 108 -4.59 6.13 -10.74
C GLY A 108 -3.36 5.31 -11.16
N VAL A 109 -3.03 4.25 -10.43
CA VAL A 109 -1.95 3.32 -10.80
C VAL A 109 -2.24 2.68 -12.16
N ARG A 110 -3.46 2.19 -12.38
CA ARG A 110 -3.87 1.55 -13.64
C ARG A 110 -3.73 2.49 -14.83
N LEU A 111 -4.19 3.74 -14.72
CA LEU A 111 -4.08 4.75 -15.77
C LEU A 111 -2.62 5.13 -16.04
N THR A 112 -1.81 5.21 -14.99
CA THR A 112 -0.39 5.56 -15.09
C THR A 112 0.39 4.59 -15.99
N VAL A 113 0.11 3.29 -15.90
CA VAL A 113 0.81 2.27 -16.73
C VAL A 113 0.65 2.55 -18.22
N ALA A 114 -0.49 3.09 -18.65
CA ALA A 114 -0.73 3.40 -20.07
C ALA A 114 0.15 4.55 -20.60
N GLU A 115 0.64 5.42 -19.71
CA GLU A 115 1.34 6.65 -20.08
C GLU A 115 2.82 6.65 -19.67
N ILE A 116 3.20 5.81 -18.70
CA ILE A 116 4.55 5.81 -18.14
C ILE A 116 5.64 5.51 -19.16
N GLY A 117 5.30 4.88 -20.29
CA GLY A 117 6.23 4.64 -21.40
C GLY A 117 6.94 5.92 -21.86
N ASN A 118 6.24 7.05 -21.87
CA ASN A 118 6.82 8.35 -22.25
C ASN A 118 7.88 8.85 -21.27
N TYR A 119 7.82 8.41 -20.01
CA TYR A 119 8.72 8.85 -18.94
C TYR A 119 9.67 7.74 -18.49
N THR A 120 9.65 6.58 -19.16
CA THR A 120 10.51 5.45 -18.83
C THR A 120 11.97 5.80 -19.09
N GLY A 121 12.87 5.34 -18.22
CA GLY A 121 14.30 5.51 -18.38
C GLY A 121 15.03 5.79 -17.07
N VAL A 122 16.32 6.07 -17.20
CA VAL A 122 17.19 6.46 -16.10
C VAL A 122 17.37 7.96 -16.08
N TYR A 123 17.22 8.54 -14.90
CA TYR A 123 17.35 9.96 -14.64
C TYR A 123 18.43 10.18 -13.59
N GLN A 124 19.29 11.15 -13.82
CA GLN A 124 20.15 11.69 -12.78
C GLN A 124 19.42 12.83 -12.09
N SER A 125 19.18 12.70 -10.79
CA SER A 125 18.59 13.80 -10.02
C SER A 125 19.65 14.70 -9.40
N TYR A 126 19.28 15.96 -9.21
CA TYR A 126 20.03 16.98 -8.51
C TYR A 126 19.12 17.72 -7.53
N SER A 127 19.57 17.87 -6.28
CA SER A 127 18.87 18.58 -5.21
C SER A 127 19.83 19.04 -4.12
N LEU A 128 19.39 19.91 -3.21
CA LEU A 128 20.19 20.31 -2.05
C LEU A 128 20.41 19.14 -1.06
N SER A 129 21.66 18.96 -0.64
CA SER A 129 22.03 18.01 0.43
C SER A 129 21.40 18.37 1.78
N SER A 130 21.16 17.36 2.62
CA SER A 130 20.59 17.60 3.97
C SER A 130 21.58 18.05 5.02
N SER A 131 22.87 17.80 4.80
CA SER A 131 23.92 18.00 5.80
C SER A 131 24.84 19.17 5.49
N SER A 132 24.83 19.70 4.26
CA SER A 132 25.77 20.70 3.80
C SER A 132 25.23 21.49 2.61
N ASP A 133 25.82 22.64 2.35
CA ASP A 133 25.62 23.41 1.11
C ASP A 133 26.35 22.72 -0.06
N ALA A 134 25.76 21.64 -0.56
CA ALA A 134 26.34 20.78 -1.59
C ALA A 134 25.26 20.18 -2.47
N LEU A 135 25.63 19.88 -3.72
CA LEU A 135 24.73 19.26 -4.69
C LEU A 135 24.63 17.76 -4.43
N LYS A 136 23.44 17.30 -4.05
CA LYS A 136 23.14 15.88 -3.90
C LYS A 136 22.71 15.30 -5.25
N MET A 137 23.37 14.23 -5.65
CA MET A 137 23.24 13.59 -6.95
C MET A 137 22.81 12.12 -6.76
N GLU A 138 21.59 11.80 -7.18
CA GLU A 138 20.98 10.48 -6.95
C GLU A 138 20.31 9.96 -8.23
N PRO A 139 20.69 8.77 -8.72
CA PRO A 139 20.03 8.13 -9.86
C PRO A 139 18.61 7.67 -9.52
N TYR A 140 17.71 7.81 -10.50
CA TYR A 140 16.34 7.29 -10.49
C TYR A 140 16.10 6.43 -11.73
N LEU A 141 15.36 5.34 -11.56
CA LEU A 141 14.91 4.48 -12.65
C LEU A 141 13.39 4.47 -12.64
N ILE A 142 12.75 4.87 -13.74
CA ILE A 142 11.29 4.82 -13.90
C ILE A 142 11.00 3.77 -14.96
N ILE A 143 10.27 2.72 -14.59
CA ILE A 143 9.89 1.61 -15.48
C ILE A 143 8.49 1.08 -15.13
N PRO A 144 7.75 0.50 -16.08
CA PRO A 144 6.60 -0.34 -15.75
C PRO A 144 7.05 -1.54 -14.91
N SER A 145 6.17 -2.03 -14.02
CA SER A 145 6.43 -3.25 -13.27
C SER A 145 6.46 -4.48 -14.20
N PRO A 146 7.16 -5.57 -13.83
CA PRO A 146 7.26 -6.77 -14.67
C PRO A 146 5.91 -7.44 -14.98
N ASP A 147 4.92 -7.29 -14.09
CA ASP A 147 3.55 -7.78 -14.26
C ASP A 147 2.66 -6.82 -15.08
N GLY A 148 3.17 -5.63 -15.43
CA GLY A 148 2.44 -4.63 -16.22
C GLY A 148 1.24 -4.01 -15.51
N HIS A 149 1.14 -4.12 -14.19
CA HIS A 149 0.00 -3.61 -13.42
C HIS A 149 0.30 -2.35 -12.61
N SER A 150 1.56 -1.94 -12.53
CA SER A 150 1.98 -0.75 -11.78
C SER A 150 3.21 -0.10 -12.40
N VAL A 151 3.61 1.03 -11.83
CA VAL A 151 4.90 1.65 -12.10
C VAL A 151 5.85 1.33 -10.97
N ARG A 152 7.08 0.97 -11.32
CA ARG A 152 8.18 0.78 -10.39
C ARG A 152 9.17 1.90 -10.57
N VAL A 153 9.43 2.63 -9.48
CA VAL A 153 10.48 3.65 -9.46
C VAL A 153 11.59 3.18 -8.52
N GLY A 154 12.82 3.16 -9.02
CA GLY A 154 14.02 2.90 -8.24
C GLY A 154 14.74 4.20 -7.93
N ARG A 155 15.31 4.32 -6.73
CA ARG A 155 16.21 5.40 -6.32
C ARG A 155 17.48 4.78 -5.76
N LEU A 156 18.64 5.23 -6.24
CA LEU A 156 19.93 4.96 -5.62
C LEU A 156 20.35 6.19 -4.83
N SER A 157 20.30 6.09 -3.49
CA SER A 157 20.60 7.24 -2.63
C SER A 157 22.05 7.70 -2.77
N ALA A 158 22.33 8.92 -2.32
CA ALA A 158 23.69 9.45 -2.29
C ALA A 158 24.64 8.57 -1.44
N TYR A 159 24.09 7.79 -0.51
CA TYR A 159 24.79 6.83 0.34
C TYR A 159 24.74 5.38 -0.19
N ARG A 160 24.40 5.21 -1.49
CA ARG A 160 24.40 3.92 -2.20
C ARG A 160 23.36 2.92 -1.67
N THR A 161 22.29 3.41 -1.04
CA THR A 161 21.14 2.59 -0.64
C THR A 161 20.13 2.53 -1.77
N LEU A 162 19.77 1.32 -2.19
CA LEU A 162 18.76 1.11 -3.22
C LEU A 162 17.36 1.09 -2.58
N GLN A 163 16.48 1.94 -3.08
CA GLN A 163 15.09 2.07 -2.64
C GLN A 163 14.16 1.88 -3.83
N TRP A 164 13.03 1.23 -3.57
CA TRP A 164 11.99 1.00 -4.57
C TRP A 164 10.67 1.60 -4.09
N GLY A 165 9.93 2.14 -5.04
CA GLY A 165 8.67 2.82 -4.83
C GLY A 165 7.78 2.70 -6.05
N THR A 166 6.70 3.45 -6.04
CA THR A 166 5.70 3.49 -7.11
C THR A 166 5.34 4.93 -7.44
N GLY A 167 4.55 5.14 -8.48
CA GLY A 167 4.08 6.47 -8.82
C GLY A 167 2.75 6.48 -9.56
N ILE A 168 2.10 7.64 -9.51
CA ILE A 168 0.79 7.92 -10.11
C ILE A 168 0.89 9.21 -10.92
N ILE A 169 0.50 9.14 -12.18
CA ILE A 169 0.30 10.30 -13.05
C ILE A 169 -1.13 10.80 -12.85
N ASN A 170 -1.27 12.11 -12.66
CA ASN A 170 -2.56 12.78 -12.53
C ASN A 170 -2.70 13.86 -13.61
N ASN A 171 -3.80 13.78 -14.35
CA ASN A 171 -4.19 14.70 -15.42
C ASN A 171 -3.07 14.99 -16.45
N HIS A 172 -2.19 14.02 -16.73
CA HIS A 172 -1.04 14.16 -17.64
C HIS A 172 -0.07 15.32 -17.30
N GLN A 173 -0.21 15.93 -16.11
CA GLN A 173 0.50 17.16 -15.73
C GLN A 173 1.39 16.96 -14.52
N ASN A 174 1.05 16.00 -13.66
CA ASN A 174 1.79 15.75 -12.42
C ASN A 174 2.10 14.27 -12.32
N PHE A 175 3.31 13.96 -11.90
CA PHE A 175 3.73 12.61 -11.55
C PHE A 175 4.14 12.58 -10.08
N TYR A 176 3.33 11.90 -9.27
CA TYR A 176 3.62 11.67 -7.86
C TYR A 176 4.41 10.38 -7.73
N VAL A 177 5.58 10.43 -7.10
CA VAL A 177 6.41 9.24 -6.87
C VAL A 177 6.65 9.08 -5.39
N THR A 178 6.40 7.89 -4.85
CA THR A 178 6.50 7.63 -3.41
C THR A 178 7.37 6.42 -3.14
N PHE A 179 8.28 6.56 -2.16
CA PHE A 179 9.18 5.52 -1.69
C PHE A 179 9.12 5.43 -0.16
N SER A 180 9.59 4.30 0.39
CA SER A 180 9.94 4.20 1.80
C SER A 180 11.46 4.30 1.96
N GLU A 181 11.93 5.19 2.83
CA GLU A 181 13.37 5.26 3.18
C GLU A 181 13.81 4.08 4.05
N THR A 182 12.88 3.48 4.79
CA THR A 182 13.09 2.32 5.65
C THR A 182 12.55 1.05 5.03
N ALA A 183 13.19 -0.07 5.36
CA ALA A 183 12.63 -1.38 5.06
C ALA A 183 11.42 -1.69 5.98
N PRO A 184 10.45 -2.52 5.54
CA PRO A 184 9.37 -3.00 6.38
C PRO A 184 9.89 -3.60 7.71
N PRO A 185 9.15 -3.46 8.82
CA PRO A 185 7.75 -2.99 8.91
C PRO A 185 7.59 -1.47 9.04
N GLN A 186 8.68 -0.71 9.14
CA GLN A 186 8.60 0.74 9.30
C GLN A 186 8.39 1.44 7.95
N LEU A 187 7.50 2.43 7.93
CA LEU A 187 7.19 3.22 6.73
C LEU A 187 7.62 4.67 6.95
N ASN A 188 8.70 5.07 6.27
CA ASN A 188 9.15 6.46 6.23
C ASN A 188 8.99 6.99 4.81
N LEU A 189 7.87 7.67 4.56
CA LEU A 189 7.51 8.12 3.23
C LEU A 189 8.40 9.26 2.74
N VAL A 190 8.87 9.11 1.51
CA VAL A 190 9.45 10.17 0.69
C VAL A 190 8.61 10.29 -0.56
N THR A 191 8.20 11.52 -0.89
CA THR A 191 7.34 11.78 -2.04
C THR A 191 7.92 12.86 -2.94
N LEU A 192 8.01 12.58 -4.24
CA LEU A 192 8.33 13.57 -5.27
C LEU A 192 7.04 14.01 -5.96
N TYR A 193 6.92 15.32 -6.16
CA TYR A 193 5.87 15.96 -6.94
C TYR A 193 6.52 16.52 -8.20
N LEU A 194 6.50 15.74 -9.29
CA LEU A 194 7.13 16.11 -10.55
C LEU A 194 6.10 16.74 -11.49
N GLN A 195 6.47 17.86 -12.11
CA GLN A 195 5.69 18.47 -13.17
C GLN A 195 6.03 17.79 -14.50
N LEU A 196 5.01 17.26 -15.17
CA LEU A 196 5.13 16.66 -16.50
C LEU A 196 4.96 17.74 -17.58
N PRO A 197 5.88 17.83 -18.54
CA PRO A 197 5.72 18.72 -19.69
C PRO A 197 4.74 18.11 -20.72
N PHE A 198 4.12 18.97 -21.53
CA PHE A 198 3.24 18.58 -22.65
C PHE A 198 4.00 18.02 -23.87
N ARG A 199 5.13 17.33 -23.64
CA ARG A 199 6.00 16.77 -24.69
C ARG A 199 6.31 15.32 -24.38
N GLU A 200 6.24 14.47 -25.40
CA GLU A 200 6.67 13.07 -25.32
C GLU A 200 8.19 12.95 -25.07
N HIS A 201 8.58 11.95 -24.29
CA HIS A 201 9.98 11.65 -23.96
C HIS A 201 10.78 12.88 -23.49
N PRO A 202 10.36 13.55 -22.40
CA PRO A 202 11.08 14.72 -21.92
C PRO A 202 12.47 14.35 -21.41
N GLY A 203 13.47 15.14 -21.81
CA GLY A 203 14.84 15.01 -21.32
C GLY A 203 15.03 15.50 -19.88
N MET A 204 14.03 16.18 -19.29
CA MET A 204 14.12 16.72 -17.95
C MET A 204 12.75 16.82 -17.29
N LEU A 205 12.69 16.46 -16.01
CA LEU A 205 11.54 16.64 -15.11
C LEU A 205 11.98 17.49 -13.92
N ARG A 206 11.08 18.30 -13.38
CA ARG A 206 11.37 19.14 -12.21
C ARG A 206 10.21 19.10 -11.23
N GLY A 207 10.50 19.33 -9.96
CA GLY A 207 9.49 19.19 -8.94
C GLY A 207 9.94 19.53 -7.54
N LEU A 208 9.15 19.04 -6.58
CA LEU A 208 9.47 19.09 -5.16
C LEU A 208 9.72 17.69 -4.61
N TYR A 209 10.71 17.58 -3.75
CA TYR A 209 11.05 16.40 -2.96
C TYR A 209 10.61 16.67 -1.51
N LEU A 210 9.73 15.84 -0.96
CA LEU A 210 9.25 15.93 0.41
C LEU A 210 9.73 14.71 1.21
N ALA A 211 10.34 14.97 2.36
CA ALA A 211 10.86 13.95 3.26
C ALA A 211 10.96 14.48 4.69
N LEU A 212 11.58 13.70 5.56
CA LEU A 212 12.02 14.13 6.89
C LEU A 212 13.53 14.38 6.88
N ASP A 213 14.00 15.38 7.62
CA ASP A 213 15.42 15.55 7.88
C ASP A 213 15.95 14.58 8.96
N TYR A 214 17.24 14.64 9.29
CA TYR A 214 17.85 13.80 10.33
C TYR A 214 17.21 13.98 11.71
N ASN A 215 16.66 15.16 11.99
CA ASN A 215 15.97 15.49 13.23
C ASN A 215 14.46 15.17 13.15
N ARG A 216 14.03 14.46 12.10
CA ARG A 216 12.63 14.12 11.80
C ARG A 216 11.72 15.33 11.57
N ASN A 217 12.27 16.48 11.23
CA ASN A 217 11.46 17.62 10.83
C ASN A 217 11.04 17.49 9.36
N PRO A 218 9.78 17.82 9.02
CA PRO A 218 9.33 17.90 7.63
C PRO A 218 10.15 18.88 6.81
N ILE A 219 10.50 18.47 5.59
CA ILE A 219 11.21 19.30 4.64
C ILE A 219 10.71 19.08 3.21
N ALA A 220 10.60 20.16 2.46
CA ALA A 220 10.36 20.19 1.03
C ALA A 220 11.54 20.87 0.32
N ARG A 221 12.02 20.33 -0.80
CA ARG A 221 13.13 20.88 -1.59
C ARG A 221 12.84 20.84 -3.07
N ARG A 222 13.39 21.77 -3.84
CA ARG A 222 13.46 21.63 -5.30
C ARG A 222 14.30 20.42 -5.68
N ILE A 223 13.86 19.75 -6.74
CA ILE A 223 14.57 18.64 -7.37
C ILE A 223 14.42 18.75 -8.88
N VAL A 224 15.47 18.40 -9.61
CA VAL A 224 15.47 18.24 -11.06
C VAL A 224 16.00 16.86 -11.41
N LEU A 225 15.35 16.19 -12.36
CA LEU A 225 15.69 14.88 -12.90
C LEU A 225 16.06 15.05 -14.38
N VAL A 226 17.30 14.75 -14.74
CA VAL A 226 17.82 14.87 -16.11
C VAL A 226 17.98 13.47 -16.69
N LYS A 227 17.29 13.19 -17.80
CA LYS A 227 17.26 11.88 -18.43
C LYS A 227 18.64 11.55 -19.00
N GLN A 228 19.16 10.38 -18.64
CA GLN A 228 20.47 9.87 -19.08
C GLN A 228 20.34 8.78 -20.14
N SER A 229 19.30 7.95 -20.04
CA SER A 229 19.06 6.84 -20.97
C SER A 229 17.57 6.47 -21.00
N GLU A 230 17.10 5.97 -22.14
CA GLU A 230 15.78 5.35 -22.32
C GLU A 230 15.74 3.90 -21.77
N ALA A 231 16.88 3.21 -21.71
CA ALA A 231 16.95 1.79 -21.37
C ALA A 231 18.16 1.51 -20.46
N VAL A 232 17.91 0.88 -19.32
CA VAL A 232 18.95 0.34 -18.44
C VAL A 232 18.43 -0.96 -17.83
N ALA A 233 19.22 -2.03 -17.93
CA ALA A 233 18.95 -3.27 -17.22
C ALA A 233 19.03 -2.99 -15.71
N ALA A 234 18.13 -3.54 -14.91
CA ALA A 234 18.07 -3.21 -13.48
C ALA A 234 19.41 -3.49 -12.75
N GLU A 235 20.23 -4.42 -13.28
CA GLU A 235 21.56 -4.75 -12.78
C GLU A 235 22.57 -3.59 -12.93
N ASP A 236 22.44 -2.78 -13.99
CA ASP A 236 23.31 -1.63 -14.24
C ASP A 236 22.96 -0.43 -13.36
N PHE A 237 21.70 -0.34 -12.90
CA PHE A 237 21.21 0.77 -12.09
C PHE A 237 21.97 0.91 -10.76
N ALA A 238 22.31 -0.21 -10.10
CA ALA A 238 23.07 -0.20 -8.85
C ALA A 238 24.52 0.30 -9.01
N ASN A 239 25.05 0.29 -10.23
CA ASN A 239 26.42 0.70 -10.55
C ASN A 239 26.52 2.18 -10.97
N LEU A 240 25.40 2.88 -11.10
CA LEU A 240 25.39 4.30 -11.43
C LEU A 240 26.06 5.14 -10.33
N LYS A 241 26.65 6.26 -10.76
CA LYS A 241 27.27 7.23 -9.85
C LYS A 241 26.19 7.88 -9.01
N SER A 242 26.41 7.95 -7.71
CA SER A 242 25.57 8.66 -6.74
C SER A 242 26.49 9.30 -5.70
N GLY A 243 26.07 10.41 -5.10
CA GLY A 243 26.87 11.06 -4.06
C GLY A 243 26.52 12.51 -3.78
N ILE A 244 27.41 13.16 -3.04
CA ILE A 244 27.34 14.58 -2.72
C ILE A 244 28.56 15.26 -3.36
N ILE A 245 28.32 16.31 -4.12
CA ILE A 245 29.35 17.08 -4.83
C ILE A 245 29.46 18.44 -4.15
N ALA A 246 30.66 18.76 -3.66
CA ALA A 246 30.94 20.06 -3.07
C ALA A 246 30.88 21.17 -4.13
N LYS A 247 30.52 22.38 -3.71
CA LYS A 247 30.29 23.53 -4.60
C LYS A 247 31.51 23.88 -5.47
N ASP A 248 32.71 23.75 -4.92
CA ASP A 248 33.98 24.01 -5.60
C ASP A 248 34.37 22.93 -6.63
N GLN A 249 33.67 21.79 -6.64
CA GLN A 249 33.92 20.66 -7.53
C GLN A 249 32.85 20.50 -8.62
N LEU A 250 31.91 21.44 -8.70
CA LEU A 250 30.83 21.39 -9.68
C LEU A 250 31.36 21.63 -11.09
N THR A 251 30.88 20.83 -12.04
CA THR A 251 31.08 21.13 -13.46
C THR A 251 30.21 22.32 -13.87
N PRO A 252 30.51 23.00 -15.00
CA PRO A 252 29.68 24.10 -15.49
C PRO A 252 28.21 23.72 -15.71
N GLU A 253 27.93 22.47 -16.08
CA GLU A 253 26.55 21.97 -16.22
C GLU A 253 25.89 21.78 -14.85
N GLN A 254 26.60 21.19 -13.89
CA GLN A 254 26.08 20.97 -12.54
C GLN A 254 25.83 22.26 -11.78
N GLU A 255 26.60 23.31 -12.06
CA GLU A 255 26.39 24.64 -11.50
C GLU A 255 24.99 25.16 -11.84
N VAL A 256 24.48 24.92 -13.05
CA VAL A 256 23.11 25.33 -13.43
C VAL A 256 22.06 24.64 -12.55
N TYR A 257 22.23 23.35 -12.27
CA TYR A 257 21.29 22.61 -11.41
C TYR A 257 21.42 23.05 -9.95
N TYR A 258 22.64 23.27 -9.46
CA TYR A 258 22.88 23.79 -8.12
C TYR A 258 22.25 25.17 -7.93
N GLN A 259 22.38 26.08 -8.90
CA GLN A 259 21.74 27.39 -8.86
C GLN A 259 20.20 27.34 -8.91
N TYR A 260 19.61 26.25 -9.42
CA TYR A 260 18.16 26.06 -9.43
C TYR A 260 17.62 25.35 -8.18
N THR A 261 18.42 24.51 -7.50
CA THR A 261 17.93 23.66 -6.40
C THR A 261 18.47 23.97 -5.02
N CYS A 262 19.49 24.80 -4.92
CA CYS A 262 20.27 24.99 -3.69
C CYS A 262 20.32 26.44 -3.18
N GLN A 263 19.52 27.36 -3.73
CA GLN A 263 19.51 28.75 -3.27
C GLN A 263 18.61 28.94 -2.03
N PRO A 264 18.83 30.03 -1.26
CA PRO A 264 17.89 30.43 -0.21
C PRO A 264 16.46 30.54 -0.77
N GLY A 265 15.53 29.81 -0.15
CA GLY A 265 14.12 29.73 -0.60
C GLY A 265 13.78 28.56 -1.51
N ASP A 266 14.76 27.78 -1.98
CA ASP A 266 14.51 26.55 -2.76
C ASP A 266 14.14 25.34 -1.88
N TYR A 267 14.11 25.55 -0.57
CA TYR A 267 13.57 24.59 0.38
C TYR A 267 12.71 25.27 1.45
N ILE A 268 11.74 24.52 1.95
CA ILE A 268 10.90 24.88 3.09
C ILE A 268 11.11 23.81 4.14
N LYS A 269 11.44 24.22 5.36
CA LYS A 269 11.72 23.33 6.48
C LYS A 269 10.94 23.80 7.70
N MET A 270 10.36 22.86 8.42
CA MET A 270 9.89 23.09 9.79
C MET A 270 11.02 22.77 10.76
N CYS A 271 11.07 23.38 11.94
CA CYS A 271 12.03 22.97 12.95
C CYS A 271 11.41 22.92 14.34
N THR A 272 11.73 21.86 15.08
CA THR A 272 11.29 21.75 16.47
C THR A 272 11.99 22.83 17.31
N VAL A 273 11.20 23.70 17.94
CA VAL A 273 11.70 24.71 18.87
C VAL A 273 12.23 24.02 20.13
N PRO A 274 13.50 24.24 20.54
CA PRO A 274 14.05 23.69 21.78
C PRO A 274 13.23 24.19 22.97
N THR A 275 12.75 23.26 23.80
CA THR A 275 11.83 23.52 24.92
C THR A 275 10.61 24.35 24.47
N PRO A 276 9.66 23.73 23.75
CA PRO A 276 8.49 24.45 23.25
C PRO A 276 7.57 24.85 24.40
N HIS A 277 7.04 26.05 24.33
CA HIS A 277 5.94 26.51 25.19
C HIS A 277 4.58 25.95 24.73
N LEU A 278 4.50 25.42 23.51
CA LEU A 278 3.30 24.92 22.84
C LEU A 278 2.21 25.99 22.67
N ASP A 279 2.65 27.24 22.48
CA ASP A 279 1.79 28.39 22.25
C ASP A 279 2.27 29.23 21.03
N ALA A 280 1.57 30.33 20.73
CA ALA A 280 1.89 31.17 19.59
C ALA A 280 3.29 31.80 19.64
N SER A 281 3.93 31.88 20.81
CA SER A 281 5.30 32.41 20.94
C SER A 281 6.32 31.50 20.25
N ASP A 282 6.06 30.19 20.22
CA ASP A 282 6.92 29.23 19.52
C ASP A 282 6.90 29.46 18.00
N LEU A 283 5.82 29.97 17.42
CA LEU A 283 5.76 30.26 15.97
C LEU A 283 6.76 31.37 15.58
N ALA A 284 6.86 32.41 16.41
CA ALA A 284 7.83 33.49 16.19
C ALA A 284 9.27 33.01 16.44
N ARG A 285 9.47 32.17 17.46
CA ARG A 285 10.78 31.55 17.75
C ARG A 285 11.23 30.64 16.61
N GLU A 286 10.35 29.78 16.10
CA GLU A 286 10.59 28.91 14.96
C GLU A 286 10.95 29.73 13.73
N LYS A 287 10.17 30.78 13.42
CA LYS A 287 10.46 31.65 12.27
C LYS A 287 11.83 32.29 12.36
N LYS A 288 12.24 32.77 13.55
CA LYS A 288 13.57 33.33 13.78
C LYS A 288 14.68 32.29 13.65
N MET A 289 14.42 31.04 14.06
CA MET A 289 15.37 29.94 13.88
C MET A 289 15.54 29.53 12.42
N LEU A 290 14.49 29.73 11.61
CA LEU A 290 14.45 29.43 10.17
C LEU A 290 14.89 30.61 9.29
N GLU A 291 15.25 31.76 9.85
CA GLU A 291 15.75 32.91 9.09
C GLU A 291 16.95 32.47 8.22
N LEU A 292 16.64 32.30 6.93
CA LEU A 292 17.50 32.09 5.77
C LEU A 292 18.22 33.39 5.38
#